data_AF-A0A9E4QZ72-F1
#
_entry.id   AF-A0A9E4QZ72-F1
#
_cell.length_a   1.000
_cell.length_b   1.000
_cell.length_c   1.000
_cell.angle_alpha   90.00
_cell.angle_beta   90.00
_cell.angle_gamma   90.00
#
_symmetry.space_group_name_H-M   'P 1'
#
loop_
_entity.id
_entity.type
_entity.pdbx_description
1 polymer ?
#
loop_
_entity_poly.entity_id
_entity_poly.type
_entity_poly.pdbx_seq_one_letter_code
_entity_poly.pdbx_strand_id
1 'polypeptide(L)'
;MESFEERAKSYRSESERFQEYLKGLPDEAWGRQSACDEWKVADVVAHLVGNSEFYAGTVARGLQGESSPPEGRPEAGTGHPSLSAAALAKSSIAA
;
A
#
# COMPACT_ATOMS: atom_id res chain seq x y z
N MET A 1 -16.42 -15.14 -12.98
CA MET A 1 -15.49 -14.02 -12.74
C MET A 1 -16.27 -13.00 -11.96
N GLU A 2 -15.79 -12.59 -10.79
CA GLU A 2 -16.47 -11.60 -9.95
C GLU A 2 -16.55 -10.27 -10.69
N SER A 3 -17.68 -9.58 -10.55
CA SER A 3 -17.85 -8.20 -11.00
C SER A 3 -16.92 -7.24 -10.24
N PHE A 4 -16.69 -6.05 -10.81
CA PHE A 4 -15.92 -5.01 -10.12
C PHE A 4 -16.57 -4.61 -8.79
N GLU A 5 -17.90 -4.61 -8.71
CA GLU A 5 -18.62 -4.29 -7.49
C GLU A 5 -18.40 -5.34 -6.40
N GLU A 6 -18.48 -6.63 -6.74
CA GLU A 6 -18.20 -7.73 -5.82
C GLU A 6 -16.77 -7.66 -5.30
N ARG A 7 -15.80 -7.40 -6.18
CA ARG A 7 -14.38 -7.23 -5.81
C ARG A 7 -14.18 -6.04 -4.86
N ALA A 8 -14.85 -4.92 -5.10
CA ALA A 8 -14.78 -3.74 -4.24
C ALA A 8 -15.38 -4.00 -2.85
N LYS A 9 -16.50 -4.74 -2.78
CA LYS A 9 -17.11 -5.16 -1.50
C LYS A 9 -16.17 -6.07 -0.71
N SER A 10 -15.56 -7.06 -1.36
CA SER A 10 -14.57 -7.94 -0.73
C SER A 10 -13.37 -7.14 -0.21
N TYR A 11 -12.82 -6.23 -1.01
CA TYR A 11 -11.71 -5.37 -0.59
C TYR A 11 -12.05 -4.51 0.64
N ARG A 12 -13.26 -3.92 0.68
CA ARG A 12 -13.73 -3.16 1.84
C ARG A 12 -13.80 -4.04 3.08
N SER A 13 -14.43 -5.21 2.98
CA SER A 13 -14.59 -6.12 4.12
C SER A 13 -13.24 -6.58 4.67
N GLU A 14 -12.29 -6.91 3.79
CA GLU A 14 -10.93 -7.30 4.19
C GLU A 14 -10.16 -6.14 4.82
N SER A 15 -10.32 -4.92 4.31
CA SER A 15 -9.70 -3.72 4.89
C SER A 15 -10.22 -3.43 6.30
N GLU A 16 -11.53 -3.56 6.52
CA GLU A 16 -12.15 -3.39 7.84
C GLU A 16 -11.67 -4.45 8.84
N ARG A 17 -11.61 -5.71 8.42
CA ARG A 17 -11.10 -6.83 9.23
C ARG A 17 -9.62 -6.64 9.59
N PHE A 18 -8.82 -6.15 8.64
CA PHE A 18 -7.41 -5.84 8.87
C PHE A 18 -7.24 -4.69 9.88
N GLN A 19 -8.02 -3.61 9.74
CA GLN A 19 -7.98 -2.51 10.70
C GLN A 19 -8.36 -2.97 12.12
N GLU A 20 -9.38 -3.81 12.25
CA GLU A 20 -9.77 -4.34 13.56
C GLU A 20 -8.69 -5.22 14.17
N TYR A 21 -8.04 -6.06 13.36
CA TYR A 21 -6.87 -6.84 13.79
C TYR A 21 -5.74 -5.95 14.32
N LEU A 22 -5.41 -4.87 13.61
CA LEU A 22 -4.34 -3.95 14.01
C LEU A 22 -4.63 -3.22 15.31
N LYS A 23 -5.90 -2.85 15.58
CA LYS A 23 -6.30 -2.23 16.86
C LYS A 23 -6.09 -3.16 18.06
N GLY A 24 -6.19 -4.47 17.84
CA GLY A 24 -5.96 -5.48 18.88
C GLY A 24 -4.50 -5.93 18.99
N LEU A 25 -3.59 -5.38 18.19
CA LEU A 25 -2.20 -5.81 18.15
C LEU A 25 -1.43 -5.23 19.35
N PRO A 26 -0.77 -6.06 20.19
CA PRO A 26 0.00 -5.55 21.32
C PRO A 26 1.24 -4.77 20.85
N ASP A 27 1.68 -3.80 21.64
CA ASP A 27 2.77 -2.87 21.29
C ASP A 27 4.06 -3.61 20.89
N GLU A 28 4.41 -4.70 21.58
CA GLU A 28 5.61 -5.48 21.32
C GLU A 28 5.56 -6.19 19.96
N ALA A 29 4.35 -6.49 19.45
CA ALA A 29 4.21 -7.20 18.18
C ALA A 29 4.57 -6.34 16.98
N TRP A 30 4.48 -5.01 17.08
CA TRP A 30 4.92 -4.08 16.02
C TRP A 30 6.43 -4.17 15.74
N GLY A 31 7.22 -4.48 16.77
CA GLY A 31 8.67 -4.62 16.67
C GLY A 31 9.16 -5.98 16.17
N ARG A 32 8.28 -6.97 15.99
CA ARG A 32 8.66 -8.32 15.57
C ARG A 32 9.14 -8.35 14.12
N GLN A 33 10.14 -9.19 13.85
CA GLN A 33 10.61 -9.46 12.50
C GLN A 33 9.47 -10.06 11.65
N SER A 34 9.29 -9.56 10.43
CA SER A 34 8.34 -10.14 9.46
C SER A 34 8.98 -11.30 8.70
N ALA A 35 8.22 -11.95 7.80
CA ALA A 35 8.79 -12.94 6.89
C ALA A 35 9.75 -12.34 5.83
N CYS A 36 9.77 -11.02 5.69
CA CYS A 36 10.79 -10.29 4.96
C CYS A 36 11.89 -9.89 5.95
N ASP A 37 13.13 -10.35 5.72
CA ASP A 37 14.26 -10.10 6.62
C ASP A 37 14.56 -8.60 6.81
N GLU A 38 14.17 -7.77 5.85
CA GLU A 38 14.39 -6.32 5.90
C GLU A 38 13.34 -5.57 6.73
N TRP A 39 12.18 -6.19 7.01
CA TRP A 39 11.01 -5.49 7.57
C TRP A 39 10.53 -6.10 8.87
N LYS A 40 10.22 -5.24 9.84
CA LYS A 40 9.39 -5.55 11.01
C LYS A 40 7.91 -5.49 10.63
N VAL A 41 7.05 -5.94 11.55
CA VAL A 41 5.59 -5.84 11.38
C VAL A 41 5.15 -4.40 11.13
N ALA A 42 5.73 -3.42 11.83
CA ALA A 42 5.46 -2.00 11.59
C ALA A 42 5.75 -1.57 10.14
N ASP A 43 6.89 -1.98 9.59
CA ASP A 43 7.29 -1.61 8.22
C ASP A 43 6.36 -2.23 7.17
N VAL A 44 5.91 -3.47 7.41
CA VAL A 44 4.90 -4.13 6.56
C VAL A 44 3.59 -3.33 6.56
N VAL A 45 3.12 -2.91 7.73
CA VAL A 45 1.88 -2.14 7.85
C VAL A 45 2.04 -0.76 7.21
N ALA A 46 3.15 -0.07 7.44
CA ALA A 46 3.48 1.21 6.80
C ALA A 46 3.49 1.08 5.26
N HIS A 47 4.05 0.00 4.73
CA HIS A 47 4.03 -0.30 3.30
C HIS A 47 2.60 -0.44 2.75
N LEU A 48 1.75 -1.20 3.43
CA LEU A 48 0.37 -1.44 3.00
C LEU A 48 -0.46 -0.14 3.03
N VAL A 49 -0.33 0.65 4.09
CA VAL A 49 -1.03 1.94 4.23
C VAL A 49 -0.54 2.93 3.18
N GLY A 50 0.76 3.09 3.01
CA GLY A 50 1.33 4.01 2.02
C GLY A 50 0.92 3.68 0.57
N ASN A 51 0.82 2.39 0.23
CA ASN A 51 0.27 1.99 -1.07
C ASN A 51 -1.22 2.36 -1.22
N SER A 52 -2.02 2.17 -0.16
CA SER A 52 -3.44 2.53 -0.19
C SER A 52 -3.64 4.03 -0.41
N GLU A 53 -2.88 4.85 0.32
CA GLU A 53 -2.88 6.32 0.17
C GLU A 53 -2.43 6.75 -1.22
N PHE A 54 -1.36 6.14 -1.74
CA PHE A 54 -0.88 6.39 -3.10
C PHE A 54 -1.98 6.13 -4.14
N TYR A 55 -2.63 4.96 -4.10
CA TYR A 55 -3.68 4.64 -5.06
C TYR A 55 -4.89 5.56 -4.92
N ALA A 56 -5.36 5.81 -3.69
CA ALA A 56 -6.45 6.76 -3.44
C ALA A 56 -6.14 8.15 -4.04
N GLY A 57 -4.92 8.65 -3.85
CA GLY A 57 -4.44 9.89 -4.43
C GLY A 57 -4.44 9.88 -5.96
N THR A 58 -3.93 8.81 -6.59
CA THR A 58 -3.94 8.69 -8.07
C THR A 58 -5.35 8.66 -8.65
N VAL A 59 -6.30 7.96 -8.01
CA VAL A 59 -7.70 7.93 -8.43
C VAL A 59 -8.33 9.31 -8.28
N ALA A 60 -8.12 9.98 -7.14
CA ALA A 60 -8.64 11.33 -6.91
C ALA A 60 -8.14 12.34 -7.96
N ARG A 61 -6.85 12.28 -8.31
CA ARG A 61 -6.26 13.08 -9.39
C ARG A 61 -6.87 12.77 -10.75
N GLY A 62 -7.03 11.49 -11.08
CA GLY A 62 -7.66 11.05 -12.33
C GLY A 62 -9.10 11.56 -12.47
N LEU A 63 -9.88 11.56 -11.38
CA LEU A 63 -11.23 12.13 -11.36
C LEU A 63 -11.26 13.64 -11.62
N GLN A 64 -10.16 14.35 -11.33
CA GLN A 64 -9.98 15.77 -11.63
C GLN A 64 -9.41 16.02 -13.04
N GLY A 65 -9.17 14.96 -13.83
CA GLY A 65 -8.61 15.04 -15.17
C GLY A 65 -7.08 15.09 -15.22
N GLU A 66 -6.39 14.90 -14.09
CA GLU A 66 -4.94 14.87 -14.05
C GLU A 66 -4.40 13.46 -14.36
N SER A 67 -3.81 13.30 -15.55
CA SER A 67 -3.27 12.02 -16.02
C SER A 67 -1.73 11.93 -15.99
N SER A 68 -1.04 13.02 -15.62
CA SER A 68 0.42 13.02 -15.49
C SER A 68 0.88 12.15 -14.31
N PRO A 69 2.04 11.47 -14.43
CA PRO A 69 2.58 10.69 -13.33
C PRO A 69 2.85 11.59 -12.11
N PRO A 70 2.58 11.14 -10.87
CA PRO A 70 3.04 11.82 -9.67
C PRO A 70 4.57 11.98 -9.66
N GLU A 71 5.07 12.93 -8.89
CA GLU A 71 6.52 13.12 -8.72
C GLU A 71 7.21 11.81 -8.28
N GLY A 72 8.37 11.53 -8.86
CA GLY A 72 9.13 10.30 -8.61
C GLY A 72 8.56 9.04 -9.28
N ARG A 73 7.46 9.13 -10.04
CA ARG A 73 6.93 8.01 -10.84
C ARG A 73 7.36 8.12 -12.30
N PRO A 74 7.65 6.98 -12.95
CA PRO A 74 7.94 6.95 -14.37
C PRO A 74 6.69 7.28 -15.19
N GLU A 75 6.90 7.66 -16.45
CA GLU A 75 5.84 7.87 -17.43
C GLU A 75 4.88 6.66 -17.53
N ALA A 76 3.64 6.95 -17.88
CA ALA A 76 2.63 5.92 -18.05
C ALA A 76 3.09 4.88 -19.09
N GLY A 77 3.02 3.59 -18.73
CA GLY A 77 3.45 2.49 -19.59
C GLY A 77 4.95 2.18 -19.58
N THR A 78 5.79 3.00 -18.91
CA THR A 78 7.24 2.72 -18.78
C THR A 78 7.62 2.21 -17.38
N GLY A 79 6.67 2.14 -16.45
CA GLY A 79 6.90 1.61 -15.11
C GLY A 79 7.04 0.09 -15.09
N HIS A 80 8.06 -0.41 -14.40
CA HIS A 80 8.22 -1.82 -14.10
C HIS A 80 8.47 -2.02 -12.59
N PRO A 81 7.82 -2.97 -11.90
CA PRO A 81 7.95 -3.13 -10.44
C PRO A 81 9.39 -3.31 -9.96
N SER A 82 10.27 -3.94 -10.76
CA SER A 82 11.69 -4.10 -10.39
C SER A 82 12.46 -2.78 -10.30
N LEU A 83 12.00 -1.72 -10.96
CA LEU A 83 12.65 -0.41 -10.95
C LEU A 83 12.36 0.35 -9.65
N SER A 84 11.22 0.09 -9.01
CA SER A 84 10.77 0.79 -7.82
C SER A 84 10.81 -0.06 -6.55
N ALA A 85 10.97 -1.39 -6.65
CA ALA A 85 10.91 -2.30 -5.51
C ALA A 85 11.86 -1.89 -4.36
N ALA A 86 13.14 -1.63 -4.66
CA ALA A 86 14.11 -1.25 -3.64
C ALA A 86 13.83 0.12 -3.02
N ALA A 87 13.28 1.07 -3.80
CA ALA A 87 12.93 2.39 -3.29
C ALA A 87 11.70 2.32 -2.37
N LEU A 88 10.67 1.55 -2.77
CA LEU A 88 9.46 1.31 -1.99
C LEU A 88 9.78 0.57 -0.68
N ALA A 89 10.76 -0.33 -0.69
CA ALA A 89 11.17 -1.02 0.52
C ALA A 89 11.85 -0.11 1.54
N LYS A 90 12.67 0.82 1.08
CA LYS A 90 13.34 1.80 1.95
C LYS A 90 12.38 2.82 2.54
N SER A 91 11.40 3.29 1.76
CA SER A 91 10.43 4.28 2.26
C SER A 91 9.59 3.75 3.42
N SER A 92 9.33 2.44 3.44
CA SER A 92 8.52 1.82 4.50
C SER A 92 9.25 1.68 5.84
N ILE A 93 10.58 1.67 5.83
CA ILE A 93 11.43 1.59 7.03
C ILE A 93 11.65 3.00 7.64
N ALA A 94 11.56 4.04 6.82
CA ALA A 94 11.84 5.43 7.22
C ALA A 94 10.60 6.22 7.66
N ALA A 95 9.41 5.60 7.64
CA ALA A 95 8.12 6.22 7.94
C ALA A 95 7.79 6.22 9.44
#